data_AF-A0A959UHU0-F1
#
_entry.id   AF-A0A959UHU0-F1
#
_cell.length_a   1.000
_cell.length_b   1.000
_cell.length_c   1.000
_cell.angle_alpha   90.00
_cell.angle_beta   90.00
_cell.angle_gamma   90.00
#
_symmetry.space_group_name_H-M   'P 1'
#
loop_
_entity.id
_entity.type
_entity.pdbx_description
1 polymer ?
#
loop_
_entity_poly.entity_id
_entity_poly.type
_entity_poly.pdbx_seq_one_letter_code
_entity_poly.pdbx_strand_id
1 'polypeptide(L)'
;MNRKTKFIRYIIPSLLLLLALLALYPTPDIKPVRYIDRKTNQIKTEKVAGEGWLTWLYHNPIGKLTLQTLVKRKFISDWYGNRMDSPNSVNKIETFVEDYNVDLSIAQKHEFNSFNDFFTRKLKPGSRPVNMNSNVVVSPADGKVLAYSNVGEQDFFAKGYRFNVSSFLQSDSLADVYKHGSLMIFRLSPPDYHRFHFPLSGHVSSLTKIEGDYYSVNPIAIRKMIEIFCENKREYVIISNPGFGDVIMAEVGATLVGSIIQTYSGDRAIKGEEKGYFKFGGSTVLLLFKKDEIEIDPDLLINSQNQLETSVVMGEKVGETADQEF
;
A
#
# COMPACT_ATOMS: atom_id res chain seq x y z
N MET A 1 0.06 -58.09 7.23
CA MET A 1 0.42 -56.66 7.10
C MET A 1 0.04 -56.18 5.70
N ASN A 2 -0.93 -55.27 5.59
CA ASN A 2 -1.73 -55.05 4.37
C ASN A 2 -0.93 -54.33 3.25
N ARG A 3 -1.10 -54.70 1.96
CA ARG A 3 -0.33 -54.08 0.84
C ARG A 3 -0.56 -52.56 0.74
N LYS A 4 -1.75 -52.08 1.11
CA LYS A 4 -2.08 -50.64 1.20
C LYS A 4 -1.20 -49.89 2.21
N THR A 5 -0.90 -50.49 3.36
CA THR A 5 -0.02 -49.89 4.39
C THR A 5 1.44 -49.80 3.98
N LYS A 6 1.95 -50.72 3.13
CA LYS A 6 3.31 -50.60 2.58
C LYS A 6 3.40 -49.50 1.52
N PHE A 7 2.37 -49.32 0.71
CA PHE A 7 2.35 -48.31 -0.35
C PHE A 7 2.33 -46.87 0.22
N ILE A 8 1.49 -46.62 1.23
CA ILE A 8 1.40 -45.32 1.92
C ILE A 8 2.71 -44.95 2.63
N ARG A 9 3.45 -45.95 3.16
CA ARG A 9 4.71 -45.75 3.90
C ARG A 9 5.85 -45.16 3.04
N TYR A 10 5.83 -45.36 1.71
CA TYR A 10 6.84 -44.79 0.82
C TYR A 10 6.37 -43.54 0.07
N ILE A 11 5.05 -43.33 -0.03
CA ILE A 11 4.48 -42.14 -0.68
C ILE A 11 4.71 -40.89 0.18
N ILE A 12 4.44 -40.97 1.49
CA ILE A 12 4.56 -39.79 2.37
C ILE A 12 6.01 -39.27 2.43
N PRO A 13 7.05 -40.11 2.65
CA PRO A 13 8.43 -39.62 2.65
C PRO A 13 8.88 -39.10 1.29
N SER A 14 8.47 -39.75 0.20
CA SER A 14 8.79 -39.29 -1.17
C SER A 14 8.14 -37.95 -1.49
N LEU A 15 6.89 -37.75 -1.04
CA LEU A 15 6.18 -36.48 -1.18
C LEU A 15 6.83 -35.37 -0.34
N LEU A 16 7.20 -35.66 0.91
CA LEU A 16 7.92 -34.72 1.77
C LEU A 16 9.30 -34.35 1.19
N LEU A 17 10.02 -35.32 0.62
CA LEU A 17 11.28 -35.09 -0.06
C LEU A 17 11.09 -34.22 -1.31
N LEU A 18 10.05 -34.49 -2.12
CA LEU A 18 9.71 -33.65 -3.27
C LEU A 18 9.35 -32.22 -2.85
N LEU A 19 8.54 -32.04 -1.81
CA LEU A 19 8.21 -30.72 -1.27
C LEU A 19 9.46 -30.00 -0.75
N ALA A 20 10.38 -30.70 -0.08
CA ALA A 20 11.64 -30.14 0.38
C ALA A 20 12.54 -29.70 -0.80
N LEU A 21 12.67 -30.55 -1.84
CA LEU A 21 13.42 -30.21 -3.05
C LEU A 21 12.81 -29.01 -3.79
N LEU A 22 11.47 -28.94 -3.89
CA LEU A 22 10.78 -27.80 -4.49
C LEU A 22 10.93 -26.52 -3.64
N ALA A 23 10.97 -26.62 -2.31
CA ALA A 23 11.18 -25.48 -1.43
C ALA A 23 12.58 -24.89 -1.57
N LEU A 24 13.58 -25.73 -1.89
CA LEU A 24 14.96 -25.35 -2.19
C LEU A 24 15.16 -24.94 -3.66
N TYR A 25 14.12 -25.01 -4.50
CA TYR A 25 14.22 -24.61 -5.90
C TYR A 25 14.59 -23.11 -5.98
N PRO A 26 15.64 -22.76 -6.76
CA PRO A 26 16.18 -21.42 -6.79
C PRO A 26 15.15 -20.40 -7.27
N THR A 27 15.13 -19.25 -6.62
CA THR A 27 14.33 -18.10 -7.06
C THR A 27 15.10 -17.31 -8.11
N PRO A 28 14.42 -16.66 -9.07
CA PRO A 28 15.09 -15.80 -10.02
C PRO A 28 15.70 -14.58 -9.32
N ASP A 29 16.75 -14.02 -9.93
CA ASP A 29 17.27 -12.73 -9.51
C ASP A 29 16.24 -11.65 -9.82
N ILE A 30 15.88 -10.87 -8.79
CA ILE A 30 14.81 -9.88 -8.89
C ILE A 30 15.45 -8.54 -9.20
N LYS A 31 14.99 -7.90 -10.30
CA LYS A 31 15.40 -6.54 -10.61
C LYS A 31 15.12 -5.63 -9.41
N PRO A 32 16.11 -4.87 -8.92
CA PRO A 32 15.95 -4.00 -7.77
C PRO A 32 14.73 -3.09 -7.92
N VAL A 33 14.06 -2.84 -6.80
CA VAL A 33 12.97 -1.86 -6.75
C VAL A 33 13.60 -0.47 -6.79
N ARG A 34 13.27 0.31 -7.81
CA ARG A 34 13.80 1.66 -8.02
C ARG A 34 12.66 2.66 -8.04
N TYR A 35 12.93 3.85 -7.51
CA TYR A 35 12.00 4.97 -7.48
C TYR A 35 12.77 6.28 -7.67
N ILE A 36 12.08 7.34 -8.08
CA ILE A 36 12.64 8.68 -8.19
C ILE A 36 12.41 9.41 -6.88
N ASP A 37 13.49 9.90 -6.26
CA ASP A 37 13.39 10.88 -5.19
C ASP A 37 12.95 12.21 -5.79
N ARG A 38 11.73 12.66 -5.48
CA ARG A 38 11.14 13.84 -6.10
C ARG A 38 11.90 15.12 -5.80
N LYS A 39 12.48 15.24 -4.60
CA LYS A 39 13.22 16.45 -4.18
C LYS A 39 14.55 16.57 -4.88
N THR A 40 15.28 15.47 -5.03
CA THR A 40 16.61 15.47 -5.65
C THR A 40 16.59 15.11 -7.14
N ASN A 41 15.45 14.65 -7.66
CA ASN A 41 15.28 14.09 -9.00
C ASN A 41 16.27 12.94 -9.31
N GLN A 42 16.63 12.16 -8.29
CA GLN A 42 17.59 11.06 -8.42
C GLN A 42 16.88 9.72 -8.34
N ILE A 43 17.29 8.76 -9.18
CA ILE A 43 16.78 7.39 -9.06
C ILE A 43 17.49 6.70 -7.90
N LYS A 44 16.73 6.29 -6.89
CA LYS A 44 17.18 5.52 -5.73
C LYS A 44 16.72 4.06 -5.82
N THR A 45 17.44 3.19 -5.14
CA THR A 45 17.06 1.78 -4.96
C THR A 45 16.43 1.63 -3.57
N GLU A 46 15.24 1.04 -3.51
CA GLU A 46 14.57 0.73 -2.24
C GLU A 46 15.18 -0.53 -1.62
N LYS A 47 15.60 -0.43 -0.35
CA LYS A 47 15.92 -1.60 0.47
C LYS A 47 14.60 -2.27 0.87
N VAL A 48 14.22 -3.34 0.17
CA VAL A 48 12.93 -4.00 0.40
C VAL A 48 12.97 -4.82 1.68
N ALA A 49 12.07 -4.51 2.62
CA ALA A 49 11.96 -5.26 3.85
C ALA A 49 11.52 -6.71 3.59
N GLY A 50 12.34 -7.66 4.04
CA GLY A 50 12.07 -9.09 3.83
C GLY A 50 12.16 -9.51 2.36
N GLU A 51 12.98 -8.86 1.54
CA GLU A 51 13.11 -9.12 0.10
C GLU A 51 13.26 -10.61 -0.23
N GLY A 52 14.21 -11.32 0.40
CA GLY A 52 14.43 -12.74 0.14
C GLY A 52 13.20 -13.60 0.44
N TRP A 53 12.49 -13.31 1.54
CA TRP A 53 11.25 -14.01 1.89
C TRP A 53 10.13 -13.71 0.89
N LEU A 54 9.94 -12.44 0.50
CA LEU A 54 8.93 -12.06 -0.50
C LEU A 54 9.22 -12.67 -1.87
N THR A 55 10.49 -12.66 -2.28
CA THR A 55 10.95 -13.28 -3.52
C THR A 55 10.64 -14.77 -3.52
N TRP A 56 10.99 -15.49 -2.45
CA TRP A 56 10.65 -16.90 -2.29
C TRP A 56 9.13 -17.11 -2.33
N LEU A 57 8.36 -16.35 -1.55
CA LEU A 57 6.91 -16.49 -1.43
C LEU A 57 6.19 -16.32 -2.77
N TYR A 58 6.63 -15.40 -3.63
CA TYR A 58 5.98 -15.09 -4.91
C TYR A 58 6.58 -15.82 -6.12
N HIS A 59 7.80 -16.36 -6.03
CA HIS A 59 8.49 -16.99 -7.17
C HIS A 59 8.71 -18.50 -7.03
N ASN A 60 8.92 -19.00 -5.81
CA ASN A 60 9.11 -20.42 -5.57
C ASN A 60 7.75 -21.17 -5.63
N PRO A 61 7.65 -22.39 -6.22
CA PRO A 61 6.40 -23.15 -6.28
C PRO A 61 5.79 -23.45 -4.90
N ILE A 62 6.61 -23.82 -3.92
CA ILE A 62 6.17 -24.04 -2.52
C ILE A 62 5.82 -22.72 -1.87
N GLY A 63 6.60 -21.66 -2.14
CA GLY A 63 6.27 -20.30 -1.72
C GLY A 63 4.86 -19.90 -2.18
N LYS A 64 4.56 -20.05 -3.47
CA LYS A 64 3.24 -19.74 -4.04
C LYS A 64 2.12 -20.58 -3.42
N LEU A 65 2.36 -21.88 -3.22
CA LEU A 65 1.39 -22.75 -2.55
C LEU A 65 1.13 -22.25 -1.12
N THR A 66 2.17 -21.90 -0.37
CA THR A 66 2.10 -21.37 1.00
C THR A 66 1.38 -20.03 1.02
N LEU A 67 1.63 -19.16 0.04
CA LEU A 67 0.93 -17.90 -0.14
C LEU A 67 -0.58 -18.10 -0.30
N GLN A 68 -0.97 -18.97 -1.23
CA GLN A 68 -2.37 -19.20 -1.58
C GLN A 68 -3.16 -19.96 -0.51
N THR A 69 -2.48 -20.81 0.26
CA THR A 69 -3.12 -21.62 1.31
C THR A 69 -3.18 -20.90 2.65
N LEU A 70 -2.10 -20.21 3.03
CA LEU A 70 -1.91 -19.72 4.41
C LEU A 70 -1.62 -18.21 4.47
N VAL A 71 -0.55 -17.72 3.83
CA VAL A 71 0.00 -16.39 4.15
C VAL A 71 -0.96 -15.24 3.83
N LYS A 72 -1.78 -15.36 2.77
CA LYS A 72 -2.75 -14.33 2.41
C LYS A 72 -3.96 -14.23 3.35
N ARG A 73 -4.12 -15.16 4.28
CA ARG A 73 -5.31 -15.25 5.13
C ARG A 73 -5.25 -14.24 6.27
N LYS A 74 -6.42 -13.65 6.56
CA LYS A 74 -6.60 -12.67 7.64
C LYS A 74 -5.97 -13.09 8.97
N PHE A 75 -6.20 -14.34 9.40
CA PHE A 75 -5.73 -14.81 10.71
C PHE A 75 -4.19 -14.80 10.84
N ILE A 76 -3.45 -14.97 9.74
CA ILE A 76 -1.98 -14.88 9.75
C ILE A 76 -1.55 -13.42 9.94
N SER A 77 -2.15 -12.50 9.20
CA SER A 77 -1.91 -11.06 9.36
C SER A 77 -2.27 -10.58 10.77
N ASP A 78 -3.43 -10.97 11.29
CA ASP A 78 -3.87 -10.60 12.64
C ASP A 78 -2.93 -11.17 13.71
N TRP A 79 -2.55 -12.45 13.61
CA TRP A 79 -1.61 -13.07 14.55
C TRP A 79 -0.26 -12.35 14.59
N TYR A 80 0.31 -12.06 13.41
CA TYR A 80 1.59 -11.37 13.33
C TYR A 80 1.49 -9.90 13.78
N GLY A 81 0.41 -9.21 13.41
CA GLY A 81 0.10 -7.86 13.85
C GLY A 81 -0.02 -7.76 15.37
N ASN A 82 -0.71 -8.70 16.02
CA ASN A 82 -0.82 -8.77 17.48
C ASN A 82 0.53 -9.04 18.16
N ARG A 83 1.42 -9.80 17.53
CA ARG A 83 2.80 -9.96 18.01
C ARG A 83 3.56 -8.62 17.98
N MET A 84 3.28 -7.76 17.02
CA MET A 84 3.89 -6.40 16.93
C MET A 84 3.28 -5.41 17.93
N ASP A 85 2.15 -5.75 18.56
CA ASP A 85 1.60 -5.00 19.71
C ASP A 85 2.25 -5.42 21.05
N SER A 86 2.99 -6.53 21.09
CA SER A 86 3.60 -7.03 22.34
C SER A 86 4.82 -6.19 22.79
N PRO A 87 5.08 -6.01 24.09
CA PRO A 87 6.25 -5.29 24.58
C PRO A 87 7.59 -5.83 24.09
N ASN A 88 7.70 -7.15 23.94
CA ASN A 88 8.92 -7.80 23.43
C ASN A 88 9.26 -7.41 21.99
N SER A 89 8.31 -6.84 21.23
CA SER A 89 8.56 -6.36 19.87
C SER A 89 9.38 -5.07 19.83
N VAL A 90 9.53 -4.35 20.95
CA VAL A 90 10.42 -3.18 21.07
C VAL A 90 11.86 -3.50 20.66
N ASN A 91 12.33 -4.72 20.96
CA ASN A 91 13.69 -5.17 20.60
C ASN A 91 13.96 -5.19 19.08
N LYS A 92 12.93 -5.04 18.24
CA LYS A 92 13.08 -4.94 16.79
C LYS A 92 13.31 -3.51 16.30
N ILE A 93 13.00 -2.49 17.12
CA ILE A 93 12.95 -1.09 16.69
C ILE A 93 14.35 -0.60 16.32
N GLU A 94 15.36 -0.82 17.18
CA GLU A 94 16.73 -0.35 16.97
C GLU A 94 17.30 -0.85 15.64
N THR A 95 17.31 -2.18 15.46
CA THR A 95 17.77 -2.80 14.20
C THR A 95 17.00 -2.29 12.99
N PHE A 96 15.68 -2.08 13.12
CA PHE A 96 14.87 -1.55 12.01
C PHE A 96 15.22 -0.09 11.68
N VAL A 97 15.42 0.75 12.70
CA VAL A 97 15.81 2.15 12.52
C VAL A 97 17.15 2.24 11.80
N GLU A 98 18.14 1.44 12.21
CA GLU A 98 19.44 1.35 11.57
C GLU A 98 19.35 0.80 10.15
N ASP A 99 18.62 -0.30 9.96
CA ASP A 99 18.53 -0.98 8.67
C ASP A 99 17.93 -0.09 7.58
N TYR A 100 16.92 0.71 7.92
CA TYR A 100 16.18 1.51 6.95
C TYR A 100 16.43 3.01 7.10
N ASN A 101 17.38 3.43 7.94
CA ASN A 101 17.71 4.83 8.21
C ASN A 101 16.46 5.67 8.57
N VAL A 102 15.62 5.15 9.48
CA VAL A 102 14.39 5.84 9.87
C VAL A 102 14.73 7.09 10.68
N ASP A 103 14.35 8.26 10.18
CA ASP A 103 14.55 9.51 10.90
C ASP A 103 13.60 9.62 12.10
N LEU A 104 14.13 9.31 13.28
CA LEU A 104 13.41 9.48 14.55
C LEU A 104 13.45 10.91 15.06
N SER A 105 14.31 11.80 14.53
CA SER A 105 14.42 13.19 15.02
C SER A 105 13.13 13.99 14.82
N ILE A 106 12.34 13.62 13.81
CA ILE A 106 11.05 14.21 13.49
C ILE A 106 9.87 13.53 14.19
N ALA A 107 10.09 12.45 14.95
CA ALA A 107 9.04 11.77 15.72
C ALA A 107 8.65 12.59 16.96
N GLN A 108 7.37 12.57 17.32
CA GLN A 108 6.87 13.30 18.50
C GLN A 108 7.39 12.70 19.83
N LYS A 109 7.66 11.39 19.84
CA LYS A 109 8.21 10.67 20.99
C LYS A 109 9.31 9.70 20.55
N HIS A 110 10.15 9.31 21.50
CA HIS A 110 11.29 8.42 21.29
C HIS A 110 11.23 7.12 22.11
N GLU A 111 10.32 7.03 23.08
CA GLU A 111 10.05 5.82 23.85
C GLU A 111 8.79 5.13 23.32
N PHE A 112 8.93 3.84 22.98
CA PHE A 112 7.87 3.04 22.37
C PHE A 112 7.60 1.80 23.20
N ASN A 113 6.32 1.47 23.38
CA ASN A 113 5.89 0.31 24.15
C ASN A 113 5.80 -0.97 23.32
N SER A 114 5.85 -0.86 21.99
CA SER A 114 5.81 -1.97 21.04
C SER A 114 6.31 -1.52 19.67
N PHE A 115 6.53 -2.47 18.76
CA PHE A 115 6.90 -2.15 17.38
C PHE A 115 5.76 -1.41 16.68
N ASN A 116 4.50 -1.76 16.92
CA ASN A 116 3.36 -1.03 16.35
C ASN A 116 3.26 0.40 16.87
N ASP A 117 3.62 0.65 18.13
CA ASP A 117 3.69 1.99 18.70
C ASP A 117 4.75 2.86 17.98
N PHE A 118 5.91 2.28 17.66
CA PHE A 118 6.92 2.89 16.79
C PHE A 118 6.45 3.08 15.34
N PHE A 119 5.84 2.05 14.76
CA PHE A 119 5.41 2.05 13.37
C PHE A 119 4.33 3.09 13.11
N THR A 120 3.42 3.26 14.08
CA THR A 120 2.34 4.24 14.06
C THR A 120 2.72 5.54 14.81
N ARG A 121 4.01 5.83 14.98
CA ARG A 121 4.48 7.06 15.63
C ARG A 121 3.84 8.30 15.00
N LYS A 122 3.54 9.30 15.82
CA LYS A 122 3.19 10.64 15.34
C LYS A 122 4.46 11.43 15.05
N LEU A 123 4.38 12.35 14.09
CA LEU A 123 5.46 13.28 13.78
C LEU A 123 5.28 14.58 14.58
N LYS A 124 6.37 15.30 14.83
CA LYS A 124 6.35 16.64 15.43
C LYS A 124 5.52 17.59 14.54
N PRO A 125 4.76 18.54 15.13
CA PRO A 125 4.10 19.58 14.35
C PRO A 125 5.10 20.32 13.45
N GLY A 126 4.72 20.58 12.20
CA GLY A 126 5.59 21.26 11.22
C GLY A 126 6.58 20.36 10.46
N SER A 127 6.77 19.09 10.86
CA SER A 127 7.64 18.14 10.12
C SER A 127 7.11 17.78 8.73
N ARG A 128 5.81 18.00 8.49
CA ARG A 128 5.12 17.80 7.21
C ARG A 128 4.24 19.03 6.93
N PRO A 129 4.81 20.11 6.36
CA PRO A 129 4.02 21.27 5.97
C PRO A 129 2.99 20.89 4.92
N VAL A 130 1.75 21.31 5.11
CA VAL A 130 0.63 21.02 4.20
C VAL A 130 0.39 22.23 3.31
N ASN A 131 0.31 22.02 2.00
CA ASN A 131 -0.15 23.07 1.09
C ASN A 131 -1.65 23.33 1.31
N MET A 132 -1.97 24.47 1.90
CA MET A 132 -3.35 24.85 2.26
C MET A 132 -4.15 25.52 1.13
N ASN A 133 -3.56 25.75 -0.05
CA ASN A 133 -4.29 26.28 -1.20
C ASN A 133 -5.48 25.36 -1.52
N SER A 134 -6.70 25.90 -1.59
CA SER A 134 -7.94 25.16 -1.87
C SER A 134 -7.86 24.38 -3.18
N ASN A 135 -7.16 24.93 -4.17
CA ASN A 135 -7.09 24.45 -5.55
C ASN A 135 -6.03 23.34 -5.73
N VAL A 136 -5.39 22.91 -4.64
CA VAL A 136 -4.33 21.89 -4.65
C VAL A 136 -4.76 20.62 -3.91
N VAL A 137 -4.44 19.46 -4.46
CA VAL A 137 -4.47 18.18 -3.73
C VAL A 137 -3.08 17.89 -3.17
N VAL A 138 -3.03 17.46 -1.91
CA VAL A 138 -1.77 17.06 -1.28
C VAL A 138 -1.65 15.55 -1.13
N SER A 139 -0.43 15.03 -1.05
CA SER A 139 -0.18 13.63 -0.76
C SER A 139 -0.80 13.28 0.61
N PRO A 140 -1.62 12.22 0.69
CA PRO A 140 -2.26 11.82 1.94
C PRO A 140 -1.27 11.14 2.90
N ALA A 141 -0.11 10.68 2.43
CA ALA A 141 0.87 9.95 3.22
C ALA A 141 2.30 10.14 2.71
N ASP A 142 3.29 9.76 3.51
CA ASP A 142 4.65 9.52 3.01
C ASP A 142 4.67 8.21 2.22
N GLY A 143 5.30 8.21 1.05
CA GLY A 143 5.40 6.98 0.28
C GLY A 143 5.93 7.19 -1.13
N LYS A 144 5.60 6.25 -2.00
CA LYS A 144 6.03 6.21 -3.40
C LYS A 144 4.78 6.13 -4.28
N VAL A 145 4.59 7.11 -5.14
CA VAL A 145 3.36 7.30 -5.92
C VAL A 145 3.49 6.78 -7.33
N LEU A 146 2.41 6.16 -7.81
CA LEU A 146 2.09 5.95 -9.22
C LEU A 146 0.87 6.76 -9.57
N ALA A 147 0.92 7.42 -10.72
CA ALA A 147 -0.12 8.31 -11.20
C ALA A 147 -0.55 7.95 -12.61
N TYR A 148 -1.85 8.00 -12.85
CA TYR A 148 -2.47 7.73 -14.13
C TYR A 148 -3.56 8.77 -14.35
N SER A 149 -3.52 9.49 -15.47
CA SER A 149 -4.54 10.48 -15.82
C SER A 149 -5.89 9.83 -16.19
N ASN A 150 -5.85 8.61 -16.72
CA ASN A 150 -7.02 7.82 -17.10
C ASN A 150 -6.79 6.36 -16.74
N VAL A 151 -7.56 5.83 -15.79
CA VAL A 151 -7.45 4.44 -15.33
C VAL A 151 -7.91 3.40 -16.37
N GLY A 152 -8.77 3.79 -17.33
CA GLY A 152 -9.35 2.89 -18.33
C GLY A 152 -8.45 2.59 -19.54
N GLU A 153 -7.41 3.39 -19.77
CA GLU A 153 -6.58 3.33 -20.99
C GLU A 153 -5.15 2.81 -20.74
N GLN A 154 -4.80 2.45 -19.50
CA GLN A 154 -3.42 2.19 -19.11
C GLN A 154 -3.15 0.70 -18.86
N ASP A 155 -2.06 0.20 -19.43
CA ASP A 155 -1.44 -1.04 -18.98
C ASP A 155 -0.61 -0.72 -17.73
N PHE A 156 -0.96 -1.34 -16.60
CA PHE A 156 -0.18 -1.18 -15.37
C PHE A 156 1.18 -1.91 -15.53
N PHE A 157 2.07 -1.73 -14.55
CA PHE A 157 3.45 -2.27 -14.47
C PHE A 157 3.69 -3.69 -15.00
N ALA A 158 2.66 -4.53 -15.04
CA ALA A 158 2.67 -5.85 -15.66
C ALA A 158 1.88 -5.80 -16.98
N LYS A 159 2.56 -6.02 -18.12
CA LYS A 159 1.92 -6.14 -19.44
C LYS A 159 0.72 -7.08 -19.37
N GLY A 160 -0.46 -6.58 -19.76
CA GLY A 160 -1.71 -7.35 -19.85
C GLY A 160 -2.59 -7.31 -18.60
N TYR A 161 -2.19 -6.64 -17.52
CA TYR A 161 -3.00 -6.49 -16.31
C TYR A 161 -3.46 -5.04 -16.12
N ARG A 162 -4.76 -4.86 -15.87
CA ARG A 162 -5.42 -3.55 -15.75
C ARG A 162 -6.08 -3.41 -14.39
N PHE A 163 -5.98 -2.23 -13.79
CA PHE A 163 -6.76 -1.92 -12.60
C PHE A 163 -8.24 -1.86 -12.96
N ASN A 164 -9.03 -2.76 -12.41
CA ASN A 164 -10.48 -2.81 -12.64
C ASN A 164 -11.21 -2.01 -11.56
N VAL A 165 -11.75 -0.85 -11.92
CA VAL A 165 -12.47 0.04 -11.01
C VAL A 165 -13.72 -0.63 -10.42
N SER A 166 -14.46 -1.43 -11.21
CA SER A 166 -15.64 -2.17 -10.71
C SER A 166 -15.25 -3.19 -9.64
N SER A 167 -14.25 -4.03 -9.92
CA SER A 167 -13.72 -4.98 -8.93
C SER A 167 -13.20 -4.28 -7.69
N PHE A 168 -12.54 -3.13 -7.84
CA PHE A 168 -12.03 -2.35 -6.73
C PHE A 168 -13.14 -1.70 -5.90
N LEU A 169 -14.18 -1.12 -6.50
CA LEU A 169 -15.23 -0.44 -5.74
C LEU A 169 -16.34 -1.39 -5.27
N GLN A 170 -16.41 -2.62 -5.81
CA GLN A 170 -17.53 -3.55 -5.67
C GLN A 170 -18.89 -2.88 -5.98
N SER A 171 -18.87 -2.00 -6.98
CA SER A 171 -20.03 -1.22 -7.41
C SER A 171 -19.86 -0.82 -8.88
N ASP A 172 -20.65 -1.42 -9.76
CA ASP A 172 -20.65 -1.08 -11.19
C ASP A 172 -21.11 0.35 -11.43
N SER A 173 -22.11 0.83 -10.66
CA SER A 173 -22.64 2.18 -10.79
C SER A 173 -21.59 3.24 -10.42
N LEU A 174 -20.82 3.06 -9.35
CA LEU A 174 -19.71 3.94 -9.04
C LEU A 174 -18.61 3.78 -10.08
N ALA A 175 -18.27 2.55 -10.48
CA ALA A 175 -17.23 2.33 -11.47
C ALA A 175 -17.50 3.03 -12.80
N ASP A 176 -18.74 3.08 -13.25
CA ASP A 176 -19.13 3.81 -14.45
C ASP A 176 -18.83 5.33 -14.37
N VAL A 177 -18.87 5.90 -13.17
CA VAL A 177 -18.53 7.31 -12.92
C VAL A 177 -17.00 7.54 -13.00
N TYR A 178 -16.20 6.58 -12.54
CA TYR A 178 -14.74 6.73 -12.41
C TYR A 178 -13.91 5.97 -13.46
N LYS A 179 -14.54 5.22 -14.40
CA LYS A 179 -13.83 4.34 -15.37
C LYS A 179 -12.84 5.04 -16.30
N HIS A 180 -12.96 6.35 -16.48
CA HIS A 180 -12.02 7.19 -17.25
C HIS A 180 -11.32 8.23 -16.38
N GLY A 181 -11.42 8.08 -15.06
CA GLY A 181 -10.89 9.01 -14.08
C GLY A 181 -9.40 8.87 -13.83
N SER A 182 -8.85 9.81 -13.06
CA SER A 182 -7.44 9.81 -12.68
C SER A 182 -7.22 9.00 -11.39
N LEU A 183 -6.15 8.20 -11.37
CA LEU A 183 -5.80 7.32 -10.26
C LEU A 183 -4.40 7.65 -9.75
N MET A 184 -4.27 7.85 -8.44
CA MET A 184 -2.98 7.90 -7.75
C MET A 184 -2.89 6.79 -6.71
N ILE A 185 -1.79 6.05 -6.72
CA ILE A 185 -1.52 4.93 -5.83
C ILE A 185 -0.28 5.27 -4.99
N PHE A 186 -0.48 5.53 -3.70
CA PHE A 186 0.56 5.87 -2.74
C PHE A 186 0.95 4.60 -1.98
N ARG A 187 2.10 4.01 -2.31
CA ARG A 187 2.64 2.85 -1.60
C ARG A 187 3.52 3.30 -0.45
N LEU A 188 3.16 2.88 0.75
CA LEU A 188 3.93 3.09 1.97
C LEU A 188 4.80 1.86 2.20
N SER A 189 6.10 2.04 2.02
CA SER A 189 7.10 1.05 2.41
C SER A 189 7.29 1.06 3.93
N PRO A 190 7.71 -0.06 4.55
CA PRO A 190 7.80 -0.15 6.02
C PRO A 190 8.54 0.97 6.78
N PRO A 191 9.58 1.65 6.25
CA PRO A 191 10.21 2.75 6.99
C PRO A 191 9.44 4.08 6.93
N ASP A 192 8.45 4.18 6.04
CA ASP A 192 7.70 5.42 5.83
C ASP A 192 6.82 5.76 7.05
N TYR A 193 6.19 6.93 7.01
CA TYR A 193 5.19 7.32 8.01
C TYR A 193 3.83 6.68 7.69
N HIS A 194 3.38 5.77 8.54
CA HIS A 194 2.20 4.93 8.27
C HIS A 194 0.86 5.50 8.77
N ARG A 195 0.78 6.81 8.99
CA ARG A 195 -0.51 7.49 9.17
C ARG A 195 -0.87 8.23 7.90
N PHE A 196 -2.15 8.25 7.58
CA PHE A 196 -2.69 8.87 6.38
C PHE A 196 -3.68 9.97 6.74
N HIS A 197 -3.69 10.99 5.91
CA HIS A 197 -4.33 12.27 6.15
C HIS A 197 -5.26 12.63 5.00
N PHE A 198 -6.24 13.48 5.25
CA PHE A 198 -7.12 13.95 4.18
C PHE A 198 -6.33 14.80 3.16
N PRO A 199 -6.37 14.45 1.87
CA PRO A 199 -5.62 15.16 0.83
C PRO A 199 -6.29 16.49 0.42
N LEU A 200 -7.57 16.65 0.77
CA LEU A 200 -8.39 17.82 0.52
C LEU A 200 -9.51 17.94 1.54
N SER A 201 -10.08 19.14 1.67
CA SER A 201 -11.22 19.39 2.56
C SER A 201 -12.53 19.10 1.84
N GLY A 202 -13.56 18.67 2.55
CA GLY A 202 -14.85 18.37 1.92
C GLY A 202 -15.83 17.68 2.87
N HIS A 203 -16.96 17.25 2.33
CA HIS A 203 -17.91 16.41 3.06
C HIS A 203 -17.57 14.93 2.83
N VAL A 204 -17.56 14.13 3.89
CA VAL A 204 -17.14 12.72 3.85
C VAL A 204 -18.37 11.83 3.91
N SER A 205 -18.48 10.88 2.98
CA SER A 205 -19.53 9.86 3.00
C SER A 205 -19.37 8.91 4.20
N SER A 206 -20.37 8.03 4.39
CA SER A 206 -20.16 6.85 5.23
C SER A 206 -18.99 6.02 4.73
N LEU A 207 -18.25 5.41 5.65
CA LEU A 207 -17.16 4.49 5.36
C LEU A 207 -17.68 3.19 4.73
N THR A 208 -17.21 2.88 3.52
CA THR A 208 -17.43 1.57 2.90
C THR A 208 -16.29 0.63 3.27
N LYS A 209 -16.63 -0.57 3.76
CA LYS A 209 -15.66 -1.62 4.08
C LYS A 209 -15.83 -2.78 3.13
N ILE A 210 -14.73 -3.20 2.51
CA ILE A 210 -14.68 -4.37 1.64
C ILE A 210 -13.75 -5.40 2.27
N GLU A 211 -14.28 -6.60 2.53
CA GLU A 211 -13.48 -7.73 2.96
C GLU A 211 -12.66 -8.30 1.80
N GLY A 212 -11.51 -8.90 2.13
CA GLY A 212 -10.60 -9.46 1.14
C GLY A 212 -9.44 -10.21 1.77
N ASP A 213 -8.55 -10.68 0.91
CA ASP A 213 -7.29 -11.33 1.29
C ASP A 213 -6.25 -10.26 1.73
N TYR A 214 -5.03 -10.70 2.05
CA TYR A 214 -3.92 -9.85 2.49
C TYR A 214 -2.66 -10.21 1.71
N TYR A 215 -2.68 -10.01 0.40
CA TYR A 215 -1.47 -10.09 -0.44
C TYR A 215 -0.56 -8.88 -0.20
N SER A 216 0.73 -9.01 -0.49
CA SER A 216 1.71 -7.95 -0.33
C SER A 216 1.53 -6.91 -1.44
N VAL A 217 1.54 -5.64 -1.07
CA VAL A 217 1.58 -4.50 -2.01
C VAL A 217 3.02 -4.08 -2.33
N ASN A 218 4.01 -4.92 -2.03
CA ASN A 218 5.38 -4.65 -2.44
C ASN A 218 5.52 -4.77 -3.97
N PRO A 219 6.39 -4.00 -4.65
CA PRO A 219 6.57 -4.10 -6.10
C PRO A 219 6.92 -5.50 -6.60
N ILE A 220 7.58 -6.35 -5.80
CA ILE A 220 7.85 -7.76 -6.13
C ILE A 220 6.55 -8.54 -6.36
N ALA A 221 5.50 -8.23 -5.62
CA ALA A 221 4.18 -8.83 -5.73
C ALA A 221 3.33 -8.13 -6.80
N ILE A 222 3.27 -6.79 -6.79
CA ILE A 222 2.45 -6.00 -7.73
C ILE A 222 2.88 -6.22 -9.19
N ARG A 223 4.18 -6.36 -9.46
CA ARG A 223 4.69 -6.66 -10.81
C ARG A 223 4.16 -7.98 -11.40
N LYS A 224 3.51 -8.83 -10.59
CA LYS A 224 2.85 -10.06 -11.07
C LYS A 224 1.33 -9.96 -11.19
N MET A 225 0.71 -9.15 -10.34
CA MET A 225 -0.74 -9.13 -10.17
C MET A 225 -1.16 -7.77 -9.62
N ILE A 226 -1.65 -6.89 -10.49
CA ILE A 226 -2.16 -5.58 -10.08
C ILE A 226 -3.50 -5.73 -9.33
N GLU A 227 -4.21 -6.83 -9.58
CA GLU A 227 -5.47 -7.21 -8.94
C GLU A 227 -5.33 -7.35 -7.43
N ILE A 228 -4.11 -7.42 -6.88
CA ILE A 228 -3.86 -7.39 -5.44
C ILE A 228 -4.63 -6.25 -4.76
N PHE A 229 -4.74 -5.08 -5.39
CA PHE A 229 -5.51 -3.96 -4.84
C PHE A 229 -7.03 -4.24 -4.78
N CYS A 230 -7.56 -5.03 -5.71
CA CYS A 230 -8.96 -5.43 -5.78
C CYS A 230 -9.29 -6.65 -4.92
N GLU A 231 -8.31 -7.53 -4.69
CA GLU A 231 -8.43 -8.74 -3.88
C GLU A 231 -8.25 -8.47 -2.38
N ASN A 232 -7.45 -7.45 -2.04
CA ASN A 232 -7.15 -7.17 -0.66
C ASN A 232 -8.31 -6.50 0.08
N LYS A 233 -8.37 -6.73 1.40
CA LYS A 233 -9.21 -5.93 2.31
C LYS A 233 -8.90 -4.46 2.13
N ARG A 234 -9.95 -3.65 2.02
CA ARG A 234 -9.84 -2.21 1.86
C ARG A 234 -11.05 -1.48 2.42
N GLU A 235 -10.86 -0.22 2.71
CA GLU A 235 -11.92 0.69 3.13
C GLU A 235 -11.84 1.94 2.27
N TYR A 236 -12.96 2.58 1.96
CA TYR A 236 -12.95 3.85 1.23
C TYR A 236 -14.07 4.78 1.70
N VAL A 237 -13.84 6.07 1.46
CA VAL A 237 -14.82 7.15 1.59
C VAL A 237 -14.86 7.95 0.29
N ILE A 238 -15.99 8.61 0.05
CA ILE A 238 -16.11 9.65 -0.96
C ILE A 238 -16.00 10.99 -0.24
N ILE A 239 -15.12 11.87 -0.72
CA ILE A 239 -14.95 13.23 -0.25
C ILE A 239 -15.54 14.16 -1.31
N SER A 240 -16.71 14.73 -1.02
CA SER A 240 -17.34 15.73 -1.88
C SER A 240 -16.69 17.09 -1.67
N ASN A 241 -16.08 17.62 -2.73
CA ASN A 241 -15.36 18.88 -2.74
C ASN A 241 -15.85 19.79 -3.89
N PRO A 242 -15.99 21.11 -3.66
CA PRO A 242 -16.47 22.03 -4.70
C PRO A 242 -15.60 22.14 -5.96
N GLY A 243 -14.28 22.00 -5.86
CA GLY A 243 -13.34 22.17 -6.98
C GLY A 243 -12.78 20.88 -7.57
N PHE A 244 -12.99 19.74 -6.92
CA PHE A 244 -12.53 18.41 -7.38
C PHE A 244 -13.67 17.38 -7.54
N GLY A 245 -14.92 17.83 -7.31
CA GLY A 245 -16.09 16.97 -7.26
C GLY A 245 -16.02 15.90 -6.16
N ASP A 246 -16.59 14.74 -6.44
CA ASP A 246 -16.51 13.57 -5.57
C ASP A 246 -15.20 12.81 -5.80
N VAL A 247 -14.38 12.73 -4.75
CA VAL A 247 -13.07 12.07 -4.77
C VAL A 247 -13.10 10.84 -3.88
N ILE A 248 -12.78 9.68 -4.42
CA ILE A 248 -12.65 8.46 -3.63
C ILE A 248 -11.26 8.42 -3.01
N MET A 249 -11.20 8.32 -1.68
CA MET A 249 -10.00 7.99 -0.93
C MET A 249 -10.14 6.59 -0.34
N ALA A 250 -9.24 5.69 -0.72
CA ALA A 250 -9.27 4.29 -0.29
C ALA A 250 -7.98 3.88 0.40
N GLU A 251 -8.10 3.08 1.45
CA GLU A 251 -6.99 2.44 2.14
C GLU A 251 -7.01 0.94 1.89
N VAL A 252 -5.90 0.40 1.40
CA VAL A 252 -5.74 -1.02 1.09
C VAL A 252 -4.75 -1.63 2.08
N GLY A 253 -5.22 -2.63 2.82
CA GLY A 253 -4.37 -3.44 3.68
C GLY A 253 -3.52 -4.40 2.84
N ALA A 254 -2.43 -4.92 3.41
CA ALA A 254 -1.60 -5.92 2.75
C ALA A 254 -1.12 -6.99 3.72
N THR A 255 -0.32 -7.95 3.22
CA THR A 255 0.27 -8.99 4.07
C THR A 255 0.96 -8.37 5.28
N LEU A 256 0.70 -8.97 6.44
CA LEU A 256 1.17 -8.55 7.76
C LEU A 256 0.55 -7.26 8.31
N VAL A 257 -0.19 -6.47 7.52
CA VAL A 257 -0.90 -5.27 8.03
C VAL A 257 -1.90 -5.69 9.08
N GLY A 258 -1.58 -5.35 10.33
CA GLY A 258 -2.36 -5.77 11.49
C GLY A 258 -3.78 -5.19 11.52
N SER A 259 -4.03 -4.02 10.91
CA SER A 259 -5.36 -3.38 10.76
C SER A 259 -5.25 -2.03 10.03
N ILE A 260 -6.36 -1.61 9.39
CA ILE A 260 -6.63 -0.23 8.98
C ILE A 260 -7.43 0.42 10.11
N ILE A 261 -6.93 1.51 10.70
CA ILE A 261 -7.61 2.22 11.79
C ILE A 261 -8.00 3.60 11.30
N GLN A 262 -9.29 3.89 11.31
CA GLN A 262 -9.84 5.22 11.04
C GLN A 262 -9.90 6.02 12.34
N THR A 263 -9.37 7.23 12.36
CA THR A 263 -9.33 8.11 13.54
C THR A 263 -10.16 9.38 13.38
N TYR A 264 -10.57 9.72 12.15
CA TYR A 264 -11.50 10.82 11.91
C TYR A 264 -12.88 10.52 12.50
N SER A 265 -13.62 11.59 12.80
CA SER A 265 -15.00 11.50 13.27
C SER A 265 -15.85 12.59 12.61
N GLY A 266 -17.14 12.32 12.43
CA GLY A 266 -18.05 13.23 11.74
C GLY A 266 -18.00 13.07 10.21
N ASP A 267 -18.53 14.08 9.53
CA ASP A 267 -18.80 14.10 8.09
C ASP A 267 -17.99 15.17 7.35
N ARG A 268 -16.92 15.69 7.96
CA ARG A 268 -16.06 16.73 7.40
C ARG A 268 -14.61 16.28 7.34
N ALA A 269 -14.02 16.38 6.16
CA ALA A 269 -12.60 16.29 5.94
C ALA A 269 -11.99 17.69 6.00
N ILE A 270 -10.88 17.81 6.72
CA ILE A 270 -10.04 19.01 6.72
C ILE A 270 -8.69 18.60 6.15
N LYS A 271 -8.27 19.26 5.07
CA LYS A 271 -6.99 19.00 4.39
C LYS A 271 -5.84 18.98 5.40
N GLY A 272 -5.06 17.91 5.38
CA GLY A 272 -3.91 17.69 6.27
C GLY A 272 -4.25 17.08 7.63
N GLU A 273 -5.51 17.02 8.05
CA GLU A 273 -5.88 16.34 9.29
C GLU A 273 -5.77 14.81 9.14
N GLU A 274 -5.45 14.15 10.25
CA GLU A 274 -5.31 12.69 10.28
C GLU A 274 -6.66 12.04 10.00
N LYS A 275 -6.68 11.17 8.98
CA LYS A 275 -7.83 10.30 8.70
C LYS A 275 -7.69 8.96 9.41
N GLY A 276 -6.47 8.43 9.49
CA GLY A 276 -6.21 7.15 10.13
C GLY A 276 -4.76 6.69 10.03
N TYR A 277 -4.54 5.41 10.33
CA TYR A 277 -3.21 4.80 10.23
C TYR A 277 -3.25 3.29 9.98
N PHE A 278 -2.14 2.77 9.47
CA PHE A 278 -1.91 1.33 9.31
C PHE A 278 -1.03 0.82 10.46
N LYS A 279 -1.44 -0.28 11.09
CA LYS A 279 -0.51 -1.07 11.92
C LYS A 279 0.49 -1.82 11.05
N PHE A 280 1.59 -2.31 11.65
CA PHE A 280 2.74 -2.90 10.96
C PHE A 280 2.37 -3.74 9.74
N GLY A 281 2.98 -3.47 8.59
CA GLY A 281 2.80 -4.18 7.32
C GLY A 281 2.96 -3.23 6.13
N GLY A 282 2.97 -3.75 4.90
CA GLY A 282 2.97 -2.88 3.71
C GLY A 282 1.58 -2.28 3.48
N SER A 283 1.45 -1.01 3.11
CA SER A 283 0.12 -0.40 2.96
C SER A 283 0.05 0.51 1.76
N THR A 284 -1.18 0.77 1.31
CA THR A 284 -1.43 1.64 0.16
C THR A 284 -2.61 2.54 0.43
N VAL A 285 -2.49 3.81 0.04
CA VAL A 285 -3.62 4.74 -0.09
C VAL A 285 -3.84 4.99 -1.58
N LEU A 286 -5.08 4.96 -2.03
CA LEU A 286 -5.46 5.32 -3.40
C LEU A 286 -6.35 6.55 -3.38
N LEU A 287 -6.12 7.43 -4.36
CA LEU A 287 -7.04 8.50 -4.70
C LEU A 287 -7.57 8.26 -6.11
N LEU A 288 -8.88 8.33 -6.27
CA LEU A 288 -9.57 8.17 -7.55
C LEU A 288 -10.49 9.37 -7.78
N PHE A 289 -10.21 10.11 -8.84
CA PHE A 289 -10.93 11.30 -9.25
C PHE A 289 -11.79 10.96 -10.48
N LYS A 290 -12.89 11.69 -10.68
CA LYS A 290 -13.60 11.60 -11.96
C LYS A 290 -12.72 12.16 -13.08
N LYS A 291 -13.11 11.86 -14.31
CA LYS A 291 -12.41 12.35 -15.50
C LYS A 291 -12.34 13.88 -15.47
N ASP A 292 -11.16 14.42 -15.78
CA ASP A 292 -10.89 15.86 -15.93
C ASP A 292 -11.08 16.73 -14.66
N GLU A 293 -11.24 16.14 -13.47
CA GLU A 293 -11.39 16.91 -12.21
C GLU A 293 -10.04 17.32 -11.57
N ILE A 294 -8.94 16.74 -12.03
CA ILE A 294 -7.59 17.01 -11.49
C ILE A 294 -6.54 17.01 -12.59
N GLU A 295 -5.66 18.00 -12.53
CA GLU A 295 -4.37 18.00 -13.22
C GLU A 295 -3.30 17.47 -12.25
N ILE A 296 -2.91 16.21 -12.43
CA ILE A 296 -1.82 15.61 -11.64
C ILE A 296 -0.49 16.24 -12.07
N ASP A 297 0.39 16.50 -11.11
CA ASP A 297 1.70 17.10 -11.39
C ASP A 297 2.45 16.30 -12.49
N PRO A 298 2.98 16.98 -13.53
CA PRO A 298 3.51 16.30 -14.71
C PRO A 298 4.66 15.32 -14.42
N ASP A 299 5.48 15.60 -13.41
CA ASP A 299 6.59 14.74 -13.03
C ASP A 299 6.10 13.36 -12.53
N LEU A 300 5.01 13.33 -11.76
CA LEU A 300 4.41 12.08 -11.29
C LEU A 300 3.89 11.23 -12.45
N LEU A 301 3.24 11.85 -13.44
CA LEU A 301 2.73 11.19 -14.64
C LEU A 301 3.88 10.65 -15.51
N ILE A 302 4.88 11.48 -15.82
CA ILE A 302 6.03 11.10 -16.64
C ILE A 302 6.80 9.95 -16.00
N ASN A 303 7.05 10.01 -14.69
CA ASN A 303 7.77 8.96 -13.98
C ASN A 303 6.98 7.64 -13.97
N SER A 304 5.66 7.72 -13.77
CA SER A 304 4.78 6.54 -13.78
C SER A 304 4.70 5.88 -15.15
N GLN A 305 4.65 6.66 -16.24
CA GLN A 305 4.73 6.16 -17.61
C GLN A 305 6.05 5.40 -17.87
N ASN A 306 7.14 5.85 -17.24
CA ASN A 306 8.44 5.17 -17.28
C ASN A 306 8.56 3.99 -16.29
N GLN A 307 7.45 3.56 -15.69
CA GLN A 307 7.39 2.47 -14.72
C GLN A 307 8.32 2.72 -13.51
N LEU A 308 8.36 3.96 -13.05
CA LEU A 308 9.05 4.36 -11.82
C LEU A 308 8.07 5.05 -10.89
N GLU A 309 8.06 4.62 -9.64
CA GLU A 309 7.36 5.36 -8.60
C GLU A 309 8.14 6.62 -8.24
N THR A 310 7.44 7.63 -7.75
CA THR A 310 8.05 8.89 -7.28
C THR A 310 7.84 9.05 -5.78
N SER A 311 8.88 9.34 -5.00
CA SER A 311 8.73 9.55 -3.56
C SER A 311 8.00 10.86 -3.27
N VAL A 312 7.02 10.82 -2.38
CA VAL A 312 6.31 12.01 -1.89
C VAL A 312 6.21 11.94 -0.37
N VAL A 313 6.12 13.10 0.28
CA VAL A 313 5.81 13.19 1.71
C VAL A 313 4.39 13.69 1.92
N MET A 314 3.77 13.32 3.04
CA MET A 314 2.45 13.82 3.43
C MET A 314 2.45 15.36 3.39
N GLY A 315 1.40 15.94 2.80
CA GLY A 315 1.22 17.39 2.70
C GLY A 315 1.84 18.05 1.47
N GLU A 316 2.67 17.32 0.71
CA GLU A 316 3.26 17.78 -0.55
C GLU A 316 2.19 17.86 -1.66
N LYS A 317 2.21 18.91 -2.51
CA LYS A 317 1.30 19.02 -3.67
C LYS A 317 1.53 17.81 -4.60
N VAL A 318 0.43 17.21 -5.08
CA VAL A 318 0.46 16.11 -6.07
C VAL A 318 -0.37 16.40 -7.31
N GLY A 319 -1.17 17.46 -7.27
CA GLY A 319 -1.96 17.95 -8.38
C GLY A 319 -2.78 19.15 -7.98
N GLU A 320 -3.49 19.73 -8.93
CA GLU A 320 -4.39 20.86 -8.75
C GLU A 320 -5.66 20.68 -9.55
N THR A 321 -6.68 21.49 -9.26
CA THR A 321 -7.94 21.42 -10.01
C THR A 321 -7.69 21.83 -11.46
N ALA A 322 -8.43 21.20 -12.39
CA ALA A 322 -8.40 21.57 -13.80
C ALA A 322 -9.02 22.97 -14.05
N ASP A 323 -9.86 23.43 -13.12
CA ASP A 323 -10.51 24.73 -13.19
C ASP A 323 -9.77 25.75 -12.30
N GLN A 324 -9.05 26.68 -12.93
CA GLN A 324 -8.21 27.66 -12.21
C GLN A 324 -9.00 28.74 -11.42
N GLU A 325 -10.33 28.69 -11.40
CA GLU A 325 -11.19 29.70 -10.78
C GLU A 325 -12.05 29.12 -9.65
N PHE A 326 -11.46 28.92 -8.46
CA PHE A 326 -12.19 28.72 -7.20
C PHE A 326 -11.53 29.45 -6.04
#